data_AF-A0A662I7A9-F1
#
_entry.id   AF-A0A662I7A9-F1
#
_cell.length_a   1.000
_cell.length_b   1.000
_cell.length_c   1.000
_cell.angle_alpha   90.00
_cell.angle_beta   90.00
_cell.angle_gamma   90.00
#
_symmetry.space_group_name_H-M   'P 1'
#
loop_
_entity.id
_entity.type
_entity.pdbx_description
1 polymer ?
#
loop_
_entity_poly.entity_id
_entity_poly.type
_entity_poly.pdbx_seq_one_letter_code
_entity_poly.pdbx_strand_id
1 'polypeptide(L)' 'MKKIIGINSSPRLKGQASKLLDISLKAASLQGVKTEKIDLY' A
#
# COMPACT_ATOMS: atom_id res chain seq x y z
N MET A 1 2.87 2.50 -18.42
CA MET A 1 2.36 1.82 -17.21
C MET A 1 2.39 2.81 -16.05
N LYS A 2 1.26 3.03 -15.36
CA LYS A 2 1.23 3.88 -14.16
C LYS A 2 1.81 3.12 -12.96
N LYS A 3 2.51 3.82 -12.06
CA LYS A 3 3.05 3.27 -10.81
C LYS A 3 2.46 4.02 -9.63
N ILE A 4 2.04 3.30 -8.58
CA ILE A 4 1.57 3.87 -7.30
C ILE A 4 2.48 3.37 -6.19
N ILE A 5 2.87 4.29 -5.30
CA ILE A 5 3.66 4.00 -4.11
C ILE A 5 2.78 4.31 -2.89
N GLY A 6 2.54 3.30 -2.06
CA GLY A 6 1.86 3.45 -0.79
C GLY A 6 2.87 3.58 0.33
N ILE A 7 2.76 4.65 1.12
CA ILE A 7 3.65 4.90 2.26
C ILE A 7 2.86 4.62 3.54
N ASN A 8 3.32 3.63 4.31
CA ASN A 8 2.78 3.37 5.64
C ASN A 8 3.65 4.08 6.69
N SER A 9 3.10 5.15 7.26
CA SER A 9 3.71 5.91 8.36
C SER A 9 3.18 5.46 9.73
N SER A 10 2.57 4.28 9.83
CA SER A 10 2.15 3.74 11.12
C SER A 10 3.25 2.84 11.69
N PRO A 11 3.69 3.06 12.95
CA PRO A 11 4.63 2.15 13.62
C PRO A 11 4.03 0.77 13.87
N ARG A 12 2.71 0.62 13.73
CA ARG A 12 2.02 -0.66 13.87
C ARG A 12 1.76 -1.27 12.48
N LEU A 13 2.72 -2.05 11.99
CA LEU A 13 2.68 -2.72 10.67
C LEU A 13 1.46 -3.62 10.43
N LYS A 14 0.76 -4.06 11.48
CA LYS A 14 -0.47 -4.88 11.39
C LYS A 14 -1.72 -4.15 11.88
N GLY A 15 -1.66 -2.83 12.03
CA GLY A 15 -2.79 -1.98 12.41
C GLY A 15 -3.80 -1.80 11.28
N GLN A 16 -4.94 -1.20 11.59
CA GLN A 16 -6.00 -0.96 10.60
C GLN A 16 -5.52 -0.10 9.43
N ALA A 17 -4.65 0.89 9.69
CA ALA A 17 -4.06 1.73 8.65
C ALA A 17 -3.25 0.93 7.62
N SER A 18 -2.37 0.03 8.09
CA SER A 18 -1.57 -0.83 7.21
C SER A 18 -2.46 -1.77 6.39
N LYS A 19 -3.50 -2.36 7.01
CA LYS A 19 -4.46 -3.21 6.30
C LYS A 19 -5.24 -2.47 5.22
N LEU A 20 -5.69 -1.24 5.51
CA LEU A 20 -6.38 -0.41 4.53
C LEU A 20 -5.46 -0.07 3.35
N LEU A 21 -4.20 0.29 3.64
CA LEU A 21 -3.21 0.54 2.60
C LEU A 21 -2.98 -0.70 1.71
N ASP A 22 -2.85 -1.89 2.32
CA ASP A 22 -2.67 -3.14 1.58
C ASP A 22 -3.86 -3.44 0.66
N ILE A 23 -5.09 -3.21 1.14
CA ILE A 23 -6.31 -3.35 0.33
C ILE A 23 -6.30 -2.38 -0.85
N SER A 24 -5.95 -1.10 -0.61
CA SER A 24 -5.88 -0.09 -1.67
C SER A 24 -4.83 -0.42 -2.73
N LEU A 25 -3.63 -0.85 -2.33
CA LEU A 25 -2.57 -1.24 -3.26
C LEU A 25 -2.92 -2.51 -4.04
N LYS A 26 -3.61 -3.46 -3.40
CA LYS A 26 -4.11 -4.66 -4.08
C LYS A 26 -5.16 -4.30 -5.13
N ALA A 27 -6.11 -3.41 -4.81
CA ALA A 27 -7.12 -2.95 -5.75
C ALA A 27 -6.49 -2.25 -6.98
N ALA A 28 -5.48 -1.40 -6.76
CA ALA A 28 -4.75 -0.77 -7.85
C ALA A 28 -3.97 -1.79 -8.70
N SER A 29 -3.35 -2.79 -8.07
CA SER A 29 -2.66 -3.88 -8.79
C SER A 29 -3.60 -4.67 -9.70
N LEU A 30 -4.83 -4.93 -9.26
CA LEU A 30 -5.85 -5.63 -10.06
C LEU A 30 -6.29 -4.82 -11.29
N GLN A 31 -6.11 -3.49 -11.27
CA GLN A 31 -6.37 -2.62 -12.43
C GLN A 31 -5.15 -2.52 -13.37
N GLY A 32 -4.11 -3.34 -13.16
CA GLY A 32 -2.90 -3.34 -14.00
C GLY A 32 -1.91 -2.21 -13.66
N VAL A 33 -2.05 -1.57 -12.50
CA VAL A 33 -1.11 -0.56 -12.02
C VAL A 33 0.03 -1.25 -11.28
N LYS A 34 1.28 -0.86 -11.53
CA LYS A 34 2.42 -1.38 -10.74
C LYS A 34 2.37 -0.72 -9.36
N THR A 35 2.31 -1.52 -8.30
CA THR A 35 2.23 -1.02 -6.93
C THR A 35 3.47 -1.37 -6.12
N GLU A 36 3.80 -0.52 -5.16
CA GLU A 36 4.90 -0.71 -4.21
C GLU A 36 4.47 -0.16 -2.85
N LYS A 37 4.86 -0.85 -1.78
CA LYS A 37 4.61 -0.42 -0.41
C LYS A 37 5.95 -0.08 0.25
N ILE A 38 6.00 1.04 0.95
CA ILE A 38 7.14 1.46 1.77
C ILE A 38 6.63 1.65 3.20
N ASP A 39 7.20 0.89 4.13
CA ASP A 39 6.98 1.06 5.56
C ASP A 39 8.09 1.96 6.12
N LEU A 40 7.71 3.05 6.81
CA LEU A 40 8.67 4.04 7.35
C LEU A 40 9.19 3.70 8.76
N TYR A 41 8.64 2.65 9.39
CA TYR A 41 8.93 2.23 10.75
C TYR A 41 9.36 0.77 10.78
#